data_AF-A0A259N910-F1
#
_entry.id   AF-A0A259N910-F1
#
_cell.length_a   1.000
_cell.length_b   1.000
_cell.length_c   1.000
_cell.angle_alpha   90.00
_cell.angle_beta   90.00
_cell.angle_gamma   90.00
#
_symmetry.space_group_name_H-M   'P 1'
#
loop_
_entity.id
_entity.type
_entity.pdbx_description
1 polymer ?
#
loop_
_entity_poly.entity_id
_entity_poly.type
_entity_poly.pdbx_seq_one_letter_code
_entity_poly.pdbx_strand_id
1 'polypeptide(L)' 'MLEIVKLALRRPNTFIVMALVIFLFGVISIIKTPKDIFPEINLPVISAVWTYSGMPPEDMAGRIVYYYERSLSSTVND' A
#
# COMPACT_ATOMS: atom_id res chain seq x y z
N MET A 1 -10.07 7.39 38.08
CA MET A 1 -8.94 6.43 38.00
C MET A 1 -9.17 5.18 38.85
N LEU A 2 -9.57 5.30 40.12
CA LEU A 2 -9.82 4.15 41.02
C LEU A 2 -10.94 3.20 40.57
N GLU A 3 -11.94 3.70 39.84
CA GLU A 3 -13.10 2.88 39.46
C GLU A 3 -12.76 1.74 38.49
N ILE A 4 -11.77 1.90 37.61
CA ILE A 4 -11.30 0.82 36.72
C ILE A 4 -10.64 -0.30 37.53
N VAL A 5 -9.84 0.08 38.53
CA VAL A 5 -9.18 -0.87 39.44
C VAL A 5 -10.21 -1.59 40.31
N LYS A 6 -11.20 -0.86 40.85
CA LYS A 6 -12.31 -1.46 41.62
C LYS A 6 -13.13 -2.44 40.78
N LEU A 7 -13.38 -2.12 39.50
CA LEU A 7 -14.10 -3.02 38.59
C LEU A 7 -13.29 -4.31 38.34
N ALA A 8 -11.98 -4.20 38.11
CA ALA A 8 -11.09 -5.35 37.95
C ALA A 8 -11.07 -6.25 39.20
N LEU A 9 -11.03 -5.64 40.40
CA LEU A 9 -11.04 -6.37 41.67
C LEU A 9 -12.42 -7.01 41.99
N ARG A 10 -13.54 -6.42 41.55
CA ARG A 10 -14.89 -6.99 41.75
C ARG A 10 -15.17 -8.21 40.87
N ARG A 11 -14.49 -8.37 39.74
CA ARG A 11 -14.65 -9.51 38.80
C ARG A 11 -13.29 -10.08 38.39
N PRO A 12 -12.54 -10.69 39.33
CA PRO A 12 -11.16 -11.11 39.08
C PRO A 12 -11.06 -12.16 37.96
N ASN A 13 -11.99 -13.11 37.93
CA ASN A 13 -11.98 -14.17 36.91
C ASN A 13 -12.21 -13.61 35.50
N THR A 14 -13.18 -12.70 35.34
CA THR A 14 -13.46 -12.05 34.04
C THR A 14 -12.26 -11.24 33.58
N PHE A 15 -11.57 -10.55 34.51
CA PHE A 15 -10.39 -9.76 34.19
C PHE A 15 -9.21 -10.63 33.72
N ILE A 16 -8.95 -11.75 34.41
CA ILE A 16 -7.88 -12.69 34.03
C ILE A 16 -8.16 -13.31 32.67
N VAL A 17 -9.39 -13.78 32.41
CA VAL A 17 -9.76 -14.34 31.10
C VAL A 17 -9.61 -13.31 30.00
N MET A 18 -10.06 -12.07 30.23
CA MET A 18 -9.90 -10.98 29.26
C MET A 18 -8.41 -10.67 28.98
N ALA A 19 -7.57 -10.64 30.01
CA ALA A 19 -6.13 -10.42 29.84
C ALA A 19 -5.47 -11.54 29.03
N LEU A 20 -5.85 -12.80 29.26
CA LEU A 20 -5.37 -13.95 28.48
C LEU A 20 -5.80 -13.87 27.01
N VAL A 21 -7.04 -13.46 26.75
CA VAL A 21 -7.54 -13.27 25.39
C VAL A 21 -6.75 -12.17 24.67
N ILE A 22 -6.55 -11.02 25.31
CA ILE A 22 -5.74 -9.91 24.76
C ILE A 22 -4.31 -10.38 24.47
N PHE A 23 -3.71 -11.14 25.39
CA PHE A 23 -2.36 -11.69 25.23
C PHE A 23 -2.27 -12.61 24.01
N LEU A 24 -3.20 -13.57 23.87
CA LEU A 24 -3.23 -14.50 22.75
C LEU A 24 -3.39 -13.78 21.41
N PHE A 25 -4.32 -12.82 21.31
CA PHE A 25 -4.48 -12.02 20.10
C PHE A 25 -3.24 -11.18 19.79
N GLY A 26 -2.58 -10.62 20.82
CA GLY A 26 -1.34 -9.89 20.67
C GLY A 26 -0.22 -10.74 20.08
N VAL A 27 -0.01 -11.95 20.60
CA VAL A 27 1.01 -12.88 20.10
C VAL A 27 0.70 -13.30 18.65
N ILE A 28 -0.55 -13.64 18.35
CA ILE A 28 -0.97 -13.99 16.99
C ILE A 28 -0.72 -12.83 16.01
N SER A 29 -1.02 -11.60 16.43
CA SER A 29 -0.78 -10.40 15.63
C SER A 29 0.70 -10.21 15.31
N ILE A 30 1.58 -10.37 16.29
CA ILE A 30 3.04 -10.26 16.10
C ILE A 30 3.54 -11.28 15.08
N ILE A 31 3.07 -12.53 15.16
CA ILE A 31 3.51 -13.61 14.26
C ILE A 31 2.95 -13.42 12.84
N LYS A 32 1.70 -12.94 12.71
CA LYS A 32 1.03 -12.76 11.42
C LYS A 32 1.37 -11.45 10.73
N THR A 33 1.93 -10.47 11.44
CA THR A 33 2.30 -9.19 10.85
C THR A 33 3.39 -9.44 9.80
N PRO A 34 3.12 -9.18 8.51
CA PRO A 34 4.13 -9.37 7.47
C PRO A 34 5.29 -8.43 7.75
N LYS A 35 6.48 -8.99 7.90
CA LYS A 35 7.71 -8.23 8.06
C LYS A 35 8.32 -8.02 6.68
N ASP A 36 7.95 -6.92 6.02
CA ASP A 36 8.55 -6.55 4.74
C ASP A 36 9.64 -5.50 4.94
N ILE A 37 10.84 -5.77 4.41
CA ILE A 37 11.96 -4.82 4.38
C ILE A 37 11.86 -3.87 3.18
N PHE A 38 11.07 -4.21 2.17
CA PHE A 38 10.75 -3.38 1.02
C PHE A 38 9.23 -3.28 0.92
N PRO A 39 8.58 -2.34 1.64
CA PRO A 39 7.14 -2.15 1.47
C PRO A 39 6.84 -1.97 -0.01
N GLU A 40 5.72 -2.53 -0.49
CA GLU A 40 5.30 -2.39 -1.89
C GLU A 40 5.27 -0.91 -2.28
N ILE A 41 6.34 -0.45 -2.94
CA ILE A 41 6.39 0.90 -3.48
C ILE A 41 5.57 0.85 -4.75
N ASN A 42 4.28 1.13 -4.61
CA ASN A 42 3.37 1.31 -5.74
C ASN A 42 3.73 2.63 -6.45
N LEU A 43 4.83 2.64 -7.19
CA LEU A 43 5.13 3.70 -8.15
C LEU A 43 4.22 3.46 -9.37
N PRO A 44 3.20 4.31 -9.62
CA PRO A 44 2.32 4.13 -10.76
C PRO A 44 3.08 4.51 -12.03
N VAL A 45 3.77 3.55 -12.64
CA VAL A 45 4.48 3.72 -13.91
C VAL A 45 3.58 3.21 -15.04
N ILE A 46 3.27 4.10 -15.99
CA ILE A 46 2.54 3.75 -17.21
C ILE A 46 3.56 3.74 -18.35
N SER A 47 3.71 2.60 -19.03
CA SER A 47 4.57 2.47 -20.21
C SER A 47 3.72 2.31 -21.46
N ALA A 48 3.96 3.16 -22.45
CA ALA A 48 3.37 3.05 -23.78
C ALA A 48 4.49 2.76 -24.78
N VAL A 49 4.27 1.76 -25.63
CA VAL A 49 5.25 1.27 -26.60
C VAL A 49 4.63 1.30 -27.99
N TRP A 50 5.27 1.97 -28.93
CA TRP A 50 4.89 2.00 -30.34
C TRP A 50 5.84 1.14 -31.13
N THR A 51 5.30 0.39 -32.09
CA THR A 51 6.09 -0.44 -33.00
C THR A 51 5.60 -0.21 -34.41
N TYR A 52 6.50 0.24 -35.28
CA TYR A 52 6.23 0.39 -36.71
C TYR A 52 7.41 -0.17 -37.52
N SER A 53 7.16 -1.30 -38.19
CA SER A 53 8.20 -1.97 -38.98
C SER A 53 8.49 -1.20 -40.27
N GLY A 54 9.77 -0.90 -40.51
CA GLY A 54 10.22 -0.21 -41.72
C GLY A 54 10.15 1.32 -41.67
N MET A 55 9.79 1.91 -40.52
CA MET A 55 9.89 3.36 -40.32
C MET A 55 11.29 3.72 -39.76
N PRO A 56 11.97 4.73 -40.32
CA PRO A 56 13.20 5.26 -39.74
C PRO A 56 12.99 5.77 -38.30
N PRO A 57 13.98 5.61 -37.40
CA PRO A 57 13.87 6.10 -36.02
C PRO A 57 13.56 7.59 -35.91
N GLU A 58 14.08 8.41 -36.83
CA GLU A 58 13.86 9.86 -36.85
C GLU A 58 12.39 10.20 -37.12
N ASP A 59 11.77 9.47 -38.04
CA ASP A 59 10.35 9.61 -38.36
C ASP A 59 9.46 9.10 -37.22
N MET A 60 9.86 8.01 -36.56
CA MET A 60 9.17 7.46 -35.40
C MET A 60 9.13 8.49 -34.25
N ALA A 61 10.26 9.17 -34.00
CA ALA A 61 10.35 10.21 -32.98
C ALA A 61 9.51 11.45 -33.33
N GLY A 62 9.67 11.98 -34.55
CA GLY A 62 9.03 13.23 -34.95
C GLY A 62 7.53 13.12 -35.22
N ARG A 63 7.05 11.95 -35.68
CA ARG A 63 5.66 11.80 -36.18
C ARG A 63 4.72 11.07 -35.22
N ILE A 64 5.25 10.29 -34.29
CA ILE A 64 4.43 9.51 -33.35
C ILE A 64 4.75 9.89 -31.91
N VAL A 65 6.01 9.74 -31.48
CA VAL A 65 6.39 10.00 -30.07
C VAL A 65 6.15 11.46 -29.69
N TYR A 66 6.62 12.40 -30.53
CA TYR A 66 6.48 13.84 -30.27
C TYR A 66 5.02 14.30 -30.05
N TYR A 67 4.10 13.85 -30.91
CA TYR A 67 2.68 14.22 -30.78
C TYR A 67 2.01 13.52 -29.60
N TYR A 68 2.40 12.28 -29.31
CA TYR A 68 1.91 11.54 -28.16
C TYR A 68 2.32 12.22 -26.84
N GLU A 69 3.60 12.56 -26.68
CA GLU A 69 4.12 13.29 -25.50
C GLU A 69 3.41 14.63 -25.30
N ARG A 70 3.17 15.37 -26.39
CA ARG A 70 2.45 16.65 -26.34
C ARG A 70 1.01 16.49 -25.87
N SER A 71 0.34 15.40 -26.27
CA SER A 71 -1.04 15.11 -25.84
C SER A 71 -1.14 14.66 -24.38
N LEU A 72 -0.11 13.99 -23.85
CA LEU A 72 -0.05 13.60 -22.45
C LEU A 72 0.01 14.83 -21.53
N SER A 73 0.79 15.84 -21.91
CA SER A 73 0.91 17.08 -21.13
C SER A 73 -0.41 17.85 -21.00
N SER A 74 -1.37 17.66 -21.91
CA SER A 74 -2.69 18.34 -21.85
C SER A 74 -3.79 17.51 -21.21
N THR A 75 -3.60 16.19 -21.09
CA THR A 75 -4.64 15.26 -20.61
C THR A 75 -4.53 15.01 -19.10
N VAL A 76 -3.33 15.15 -18.53
CA VAL A 76 -3.12 15.10 -17.08
C VAL A 76 -3.29 16.51 -16.49
N ASN A 77 -4.52 16.90 -16.19
CA ASN A 77 -4.82 17.98 -15.24
C ASN A 77 -5.16 17.34 -13.89
N ASP A 78 -4.68 17.93 -12.79
CA ASP A 78 -4.97 17.53 -11.40
C ASP A 78 -6.47 17.32 -11.12
#